data_AF-A0ABD5SA50-F1
#
_entry.id   AF-A0ABD5SA50-F1
#
_cell.length_a   1.000
_cell.length_b   1.000
_cell.length_c   1.000
_cell.angle_alpha   90.00
_cell.angle_beta   90.00
_cell.angle_gamma   90.00
#
_symmetry.space_group_name_H-M   'P 1'
#
loop_
_entity.id
_entity.type
_entity.pdbx_description
1 polymer ?
#
loop_
_entity_poly.entity_id
_entity_poly.type
_entity_poly.pdbx_seq_one_letter_code
_entity_poly.pdbx_strand_id
1 'polypeptide(L)'
;GAGEGPDTAGDVFDAIREAYAAVGFADEWKRHHQGGAAGFAGREWIATPDSDEPVTRPMGYAWNPTIRGAKSEDTYLVASDRFETLTKTGQWPTHEVESVALDSLPSASFERHAPVIR
;
A
#
# COMPACT_ATOMS: atom_id res chain seq x y z
N GLY A 1 3.06 -9.21 -20.22
CA GLY A 1 3.76 -8.00 -20.67
C GLY A 1 4.28 -7.29 -19.43
N ALA A 2 5.47 -6.71 -19.47
CA ALA A 2 5.95 -5.82 -18.42
C ALA A 2 4.94 -4.67 -18.27
N GLY A 3 4.36 -4.51 -17.09
CA GLY A 3 3.19 -3.65 -16.86
C GLY A 3 3.59 -2.21 -16.52
N GLU A 4 2.71 -1.27 -16.84
CA GLU A 4 2.69 0.14 -16.40
C GLU A 4 2.48 0.25 -14.88
N GLY A 5 3.42 -0.25 -14.08
CA GLY A 5 3.40 -0.11 -12.63
C GLY A 5 4.75 0.37 -12.12
N PRO A 6 4.84 0.79 -10.85
CA PRO A 6 6.09 1.22 -10.25
C PRO A 6 7.15 0.11 -10.33
N ASP A 7 8.36 0.47 -10.75
CA ASP A 7 9.47 -0.46 -10.93
C ASP A 7 10.34 -0.55 -9.67
N THR A 8 10.28 0.47 -8.81
CA THR A 8 11.05 0.56 -7.55
C THR A 8 10.17 0.90 -6.34
N ALA A 9 10.72 0.66 -5.16
CA ALA A 9 10.13 1.06 -3.89
C ALA A 9 9.92 2.59 -3.78
N GLY A 10 10.82 3.40 -4.36
CA GLY A 10 10.69 4.84 -4.45
C GLY A 10 9.49 5.27 -5.29
N ASP A 11 9.26 4.65 -6.45
CA ASP A 11 8.10 4.93 -7.31
C ASP A 11 6.77 4.64 -6.58
N VAL A 12 6.72 3.53 -5.82
CA VAL A 12 5.55 3.24 -4.95
C VAL A 12 5.42 4.31 -3.87
N PHE A 13 6.53 4.75 -3.28
CA PHE A 13 6.52 5.75 -2.23
C PHE A 13 6.04 7.12 -2.72
N ASP A 14 6.37 7.51 -3.95
CA ASP A 14 5.85 8.74 -4.56
C ASP A 14 4.33 8.68 -4.76
N ALA A 15 3.79 7.55 -5.24
CA ALA A 15 2.33 7.35 -5.30
C ALA A 15 1.67 7.43 -3.91
N ILE A 16 2.34 6.91 -2.86
CA ILE A 16 1.87 7.05 -1.47
C ILE A 16 1.83 8.53 -1.07
N ARG A 17 2.88 9.31 -1.37
CA ARG A 17 2.93 10.75 -1.05
C ARG A 17 1.85 11.53 -1.78
N GLU A 18 1.63 11.23 -3.06
CA GLU A 18 0.53 11.81 -3.85
C GLU A 18 -0.83 11.49 -3.22
N ALA A 19 -1.07 10.24 -2.83
CA ALA A 19 -2.30 9.84 -2.14
C ALA A 19 -2.51 10.63 -0.84
N TYR A 20 -1.49 10.74 0.00
CA TYR A 20 -1.55 11.54 1.22
C TYR A 20 -1.89 13.00 0.94
N ALA A 21 -1.26 13.61 -0.06
CA ALA A 21 -1.53 14.99 -0.44
C ALA A 21 -2.97 15.17 -0.96
N ALA A 22 -3.43 14.27 -1.82
CA ALA A 22 -4.75 14.31 -2.43
C ALA A 22 -5.89 14.20 -1.39
N VAL A 23 -5.66 13.51 -0.27
CA VAL A 23 -6.64 13.42 0.84
C VAL A 23 -6.44 14.48 1.93
N GLY A 24 -5.54 15.46 1.74
CA GLY A 24 -5.34 16.60 2.66
C GLY A 24 -4.34 16.36 3.80
N PHE A 25 -3.52 15.31 3.72
CA PHE A 25 -2.58 14.88 4.75
C PHE A 25 -1.13 14.78 4.23
N ALA A 26 -0.70 15.74 3.41
CA ALA A 26 0.54 15.71 2.62
C ALA A 26 1.83 15.38 3.40
N ASP A 27 1.88 15.63 4.72
CA ASP A 27 3.05 15.38 5.57
C ASP A 27 2.88 14.23 6.57
N GLU A 28 1.71 13.57 6.65
CA GLU A 28 1.48 12.50 7.65
C GLU A 28 2.37 11.29 7.40
N TRP A 29 2.76 11.01 6.15
CA TRP A 29 3.68 9.92 5.82
C TRP A 29 5.04 10.04 6.54
N LYS A 30 5.44 11.24 6.94
CA LYS A 30 6.72 11.48 7.65
C LYS A 30 6.72 10.94 9.07
N ARG A 31 5.54 10.65 9.65
CA ARG A 31 5.42 10.28 11.06
C ARG A 31 5.66 8.80 11.33
N HIS A 32 5.53 7.95 10.30
CA HIS A 32 5.71 6.50 10.40
C HIS A 32 6.30 5.95 9.10
N HIS A 33 6.92 4.78 9.14
CA HIS A 33 7.23 4.08 7.88
C HIS A 33 5.94 3.60 7.22
N GLN A 34 5.90 3.58 5.89
CA GLN A 34 4.67 3.29 5.15
C GLN A 34 4.53 1.83 4.73
N GLY A 35 5.62 1.07 4.77
CA GLY A 35 5.60 -0.35 4.45
C GLY A 35 6.77 -0.76 3.58
N GLY A 36 6.67 -1.95 2.99
CA GLY A 36 7.63 -2.44 2.03
C GLY A 36 7.51 -3.94 1.80
N ALA A 37 8.55 -4.53 1.23
CA ALA A 37 8.61 -5.97 0.95
C ALA A 37 8.57 -6.80 2.23
N ALA A 38 7.72 -7.83 2.21
CA ALA A 38 7.53 -8.80 3.27
C ALA A 38 7.92 -10.20 2.76
N GLY A 39 8.66 -10.94 3.57
CA GLY A 39 9.22 -12.23 3.19
C GLY A 39 9.62 -13.05 4.42
N PHE A 40 10.81 -13.65 4.36
CA PHE A 40 11.35 -14.42 5.49
C PHE A 40 11.93 -13.50 6.57
N ALA A 41 12.59 -12.41 6.17
CA ALA A 41 13.04 -11.41 7.11
C ALA A 41 11.85 -10.66 7.73
N GLY A 42 12.07 -10.09 8.92
CA GLY A 42 11.05 -9.27 9.59
C GLY A 42 10.52 -8.15 8.69
N ARG A 43 11.40 -7.59 7.85
CA ARG A 43 11.09 -6.87 6.60
C ARG A 43 12.25 -7.13 5.63
N GLU A 44 11.96 -7.43 4.37
CA GLU A 44 13.00 -7.56 3.34
C GLU A 44 13.56 -6.17 3.00
N TRP A 45 12.68 -5.17 2.96
CA TRP A 45 13.04 -3.75 2.97
C TRP A 45 11.86 -2.88 3.42
N ILE A 46 12.16 -1.64 3.77
CA ILE A 46 11.18 -0.58 4.07
C ILE A 46 11.35 0.49 3.00
N ALA A 47 10.27 0.87 2.33
CA ALA A 47 10.34 1.93 1.33
C ALA A 47 10.58 3.29 1.98
N THR A 48 11.43 4.07 1.33
CA THR A 48 11.70 5.48 1.62
C THR A 48 11.60 6.29 0.31
N PRO A 49 11.56 7.63 0.37
CA PRO A 49 11.57 8.44 -0.85
C PRO A 49 12.77 8.19 -1.77
N ASP A 50 13.92 7.79 -1.21
CA ASP A 50 15.17 7.58 -1.95
C ASP A 50 15.46 6.08 -2.20
N SER A 51 14.44 5.22 -2.07
CA SER A 51 14.60 3.77 -2.19
C SER A 51 14.68 3.31 -3.65
N ASP A 52 15.74 2.59 -3.98
CA ASP A 52 15.98 2.00 -5.30
C ASP A 52 15.66 0.49 -5.36
N GLU A 53 15.15 -0.10 -4.26
CA GLU A 53 14.85 -1.53 -4.23
C GLU A 53 13.78 -1.90 -5.27
N PRO A 54 14.02 -2.94 -6.09
CA PRO A 54 13.10 -3.28 -7.17
C PRO A 54 11.79 -3.87 -6.63
N VAL A 55 10.69 -3.52 -7.29
CA VAL A 55 9.41 -4.24 -7.14
C VAL A 55 9.48 -5.52 -7.97
N THR A 56 9.57 -6.67 -7.29
CA THR A 56 9.73 -7.98 -7.91
C THR A 56 8.43 -8.77 -7.87
N ARG A 57 8.32 -9.77 -8.74
CA ARG A 57 7.14 -10.64 -8.83
C ARG A 57 7.61 -12.09 -9.04
N PRO A 58 7.06 -13.08 -8.31
CA PRO A 58 6.08 -12.94 -7.23
C PRO A 58 6.73 -12.41 -5.94
N MET A 59 6.07 -11.48 -5.25
CA MET A 59 6.55 -10.96 -3.96
C MET A 59 5.41 -10.49 -3.06
N GLY A 60 5.60 -10.62 -1.75
CA GLY A 60 4.70 -10.08 -0.73
C GLY A 60 5.07 -8.64 -0.36
N TYR A 61 4.06 -7.77 -0.26
CA TYR A 61 4.24 -6.39 0.17
C TYR A 61 3.24 -6.04 1.26
N ALA A 62 3.74 -5.57 2.40
CA ALA A 62 2.93 -5.09 3.51
C ALA A 62 2.97 -3.56 3.53
N TRP A 63 1.82 -2.94 3.27
CA TRP A 63 1.66 -1.49 3.29
C TRP A 63 0.75 -1.09 4.44
N ASN A 64 1.17 -0.09 5.22
CA ASN A 64 0.58 0.26 6.50
C ASN A 64 0.31 1.78 6.65
N PRO A 65 -0.44 2.41 5.72
CA PRO A 65 -0.70 3.84 5.75
C PRO A 65 -1.31 4.27 7.10
N THR A 66 -0.75 5.35 7.65
CA THR A 66 -1.09 5.87 8.96
C THR A 66 -1.36 7.37 8.90
N ILE A 67 -2.43 7.81 9.57
CA ILE A 67 -2.65 9.21 9.94
C ILE A 67 -2.77 9.29 11.47
N ARG A 68 -2.72 10.49 12.04
CA ARG A 68 -2.96 10.64 13.48
C ARG A 68 -4.32 10.05 13.88
N GLY A 69 -4.28 8.98 14.68
CA GLY A 69 -5.46 8.32 15.23
C GLY A 69 -5.97 7.12 14.42
N ALA A 70 -5.39 6.82 13.26
CA ALA A 70 -5.82 5.68 12.45
C ALA A 70 -4.65 5.04 11.69
N LYS A 71 -4.63 3.70 11.62
CA LYS A 71 -3.74 2.92 10.76
C LYS A 71 -4.57 1.87 10.05
N SER A 72 -4.29 1.67 8.76
CA SER A 72 -4.75 0.51 7.99
C SER A 72 -3.52 -0.25 7.51
N GLU A 73 -3.53 -1.58 7.56
CA GLU A 73 -2.41 -2.40 7.10
C GLU A 73 -2.93 -3.68 6.48
N ASP A 74 -2.40 -4.01 5.30
CA ASP A 74 -2.66 -5.26 4.60
C ASP A 74 -1.39 -5.73 3.89
N THR A 75 -1.29 -7.05 3.75
CA THR A 75 -0.24 -7.68 2.92
C THR A 75 -0.84 -8.18 1.63
N TYR A 76 -0.23 -7.81 0.50
CA TYR A 76 -0.60 -8.26 -0.83
C TYR A 76 0.50 -9.12 -1.44
N LEU A 77 0.11 -10.24 -2.05
CA LEU A 77 0.92 -10.92 -3.04
C LEU A 77 0.77 -10.17 -4.37
N VAL A 78 1.89 -9.72 -4.91
CA VAL A 78 2.00 -9.17 -6.27
C VAL A 78 2.59 -10.25 -7.17
N ALA A 79 1.79 -10.77 -8.10
CA ALA A 79 2.22 -11.75 -9.09
C ALA A 79 2.23 -11.13 -10.50
N SER A 80 2.69 -11.88 -11.50
CA SER A 80 2.71 -11.44 -12.89
C SER A 80 1.32 -11.26 -13.49
N ASP A 81 0.32 -11.95 -12.96
CA ASP A 81 -1.03 -12.05 -13.50
C ASP A 81 -2.13 -11.56 -12.54
N ARG A 82 -1.80 -11.36 -11.25
CA ARG A 82 -2.77 -10.95 -10.23
C ARG A 82 -2.15 -10.21 -9.05
N PHE A 83 -3.02 -9.57 -8.29
CA PHE A 83 -2.76 -9.08 -6.94
C PHE A 83 -3.74 -9.76 -5.98
N GLU A 84 -3.25 -10.24 -4.83
CA GLU A 84 -4.06 -11.02 -3.89
C GLU A 84 -3.82 -10.53 -2.45
N THR A 85 -4.89 -10.14 -1.74
CA THR A 85 -4.81 -9.75 -0.33
C THR A 85 -4.63 -10.98 0.56
N LEU A 86 -3.46 -11.15 1.17
CA LEU A 86 -3.14 -12.30 2.01
C LEU A 86 -3.68 -12.17 3.44
N THR A 87 -3.99 -10.95 3.88
CA THR A 87 -4.46 -10.62 5.23
C THR A 87 -5.99 -10.65 5.37
N LYS A 88 -6.73 -10.90 4.29
CA LYS A 88 -8.18 -11.06 4.35
C LYS A 88 -8.56 -12.40 4.99
N THR A 89 -8.94 -12.37 6.27
CA THR A 89 -9.30 -13.58 7.05
C THR A 89 -10.78 -13.98 6.94
N GLY A 90 -11.63 -13.10 6.41
CA GLY A 90 -13.09 -13.28 6.36
C GLY A 90 -13.80 -13.25 7.73
N GLN A 91 -13.07 -12.98 8.82
CA GLN A 91 -13.62 -12.98 10.19
C GLN A 91 -14.12 -11.61 10.65
N TRP A 92 -13.89 -10.55 9.86
CA TRP A 92 -14.17 -9.18 10.24
C TRP A 92 -15.05 -8.51 9.18
N PRO A 93 -15.99 -7.63 9.58
CA PRO A 93 -16.76 -6.83 8.63
C PRO A 93 -15.85 -6.02 7.71
N THR A 94 -16.29 -5.84 6.47
CA THR A 94 -15.62 -5.01 5.47
C THR A 94 -16.61 -4.05 4.83
N HIS A 95 -16.11 -2.97 4.27
CA HIS A 95 -16.85 -2.08 3.40
C HIS A 95 -16.06 -1.87 2.10
N GLU A 96 -16.80 -1.64 1.02
CA GLU A 96 -16.20 -1.17 -0.23
C GLU A 96 -15.74 0.28 -0.05
N VAL A 97 -14.53 0.57 -0.52
CA VAL A 97 -13.93 1.91 -0.53
C VAL A 97 -13.35 2.19 -1.91
N GLU A 98 -13.38 3.45 -2.30
CA GLU A 98 -12.76 3.93 -3.53
C GLU A 98 -11.37 4.50 -3.21
N SER A 99 -10.39 4.19 -4.06
CA SER A 99 -9.11 4.90 -4.01
C SER A 99 -9.28 6.38 -4.34
N VAL A 100 -8.46 7.23 -3.73
CA VAL A 100 -8.33 8.62 -4.20
C VAL A 100 -7.84 8.64 -5.65
N ALA A 101 -8.40 9.55 -6.46
CA ALA A 101 -7.95 9.73 -7.84
C ALA A 101 -6.54 10.33 -7.85
N LEU A 102 -5.63 9.68 -8.56
CA LEU A 102 -4.28 10.16 -8.82
C LEU A 102 -4.08 10.26 -10.33
N ASP A 103 -3.37 11.27 -10.80
CA ASP A 103 -3.11 11.41 -12.25
C ASP A 103 -2.23 10.27 -12.78
N SER A 104 -1.39 9.73 -11.90
CA SER A 104 -0.41 8.67 -12.17
C SER A 104 -1.01 7.25 -12.10
N LEU A 105 -2.19 7.07 -11.50
CA LEU A 105 -2.76 5.75 -11.24
C LEU A 105 -4.29 5.72 -11.47
N PRO A 106 -4.82 4.66 -12.10
CA PRO A 106 -6.26 4.51 -12.24
C PRO A 106 -6.92 4.35 -10.86
N SER A 107 -8.11 4.94 -10.71
CA SER A 107 -8.94 4.68 -9.54
C SER A 107 -9.42 3.23 -9.52
N ALA A 108 -9.52 2.64 -8.34
CA ALA A 108 -10.05 1.31 -8.14
C ALA A 108 -10.85 1.20 -6.83
N SER A 109 -11.87 0.35 -6.86
CA SER A 109 -12.66 -0.04 -5.70
C SER A 109 -12.02 -1.23 -4.99
N PHE A 110 -12.06 -1.21 -3.66
CA PHE A 110 -11.52 -2.28 -2.83
C PHE A 110 -12.41 -2.58 -1.63
N GLU A 111 -12.45 -3.84 -1.19
CA GLU A 111 -12.98 -4.17 0.14
C GLU A 111 -11.91 -3.93 1.21
N ARG A 112 -12.25 -3.19 2.27
CA ARG A 112 -11.36 -2.94 3.42
C ARG A 112 -12.05 -3.23 4.74
N HIS A 113 -11.28 -3.63 5.73
CA HIS A 113 -11.77 -3.85 7.09
C HIS A 113 -12.48 -2.59 7.63
N ALA A 114 -13.71 -2.77 8.09
CA ALA A 114 -14.48 -1.70 8.68
C ALA A 114 -13.82 -1.27 10.00
N PRO A 115 -13.52 0.02 10.21
CA PRO A 115 -13.08 0.49 11.52
C PRO A 115 -14.20 0.20 12.52
N VAL A 116 -13.84 -0.39 13.66
CA VAL A 116 -14.80 -0.56 14.76
C VAL A 116 -15.03 0.82 15.37
N ILE A 117 -16.12 1.48 14.98
CA ILE A 117 -16.59 2.69 15.65
C ILE A 117 -17.33 2.22 16.91
N ARG A 118 -16.74 2.43 18.09
CA ARG A 118 -17.40 2.27 19.38
C ARG A 118 -17.84 3.63 19.90
#